data_AF-A0A415X3Y0-F1
#
_entry.id   AF-A0A415X3Y0-F1
#
_cell.length_a   1.000
_cell.length_b   1.000
_cell.length_c   1.000
_cell.angle_alpha   90.00
_cell.angle_beta   90.00
_cell.angle_gamma   90.00
#
_symmetry.space_group_name_H-M   'P 1'
#
loop_
_entity.id
_entity.type
_entity.pdbx_description
1 polymer ?
#
loop_
_entity_poly.entity_id
_entity_poly.type
_entity_poly.pdbx_seq_one_letter_code
_entity_poly.pdbx_strand_id
1 'polypeptide(L)' 'MDWLNMIINVIAIFAGLGIYLGVMHTKWGREHEGYQYAIMLAAILAACLVGGLLRFIFG' A
#
# COMPACT_ATOMS: atom_id res chain seq x y z
N MET A 1 24.34 5.29 4.69
CA MET A 1 22.94 4.98 5.06
C MET A 1 22.07 5.98 4.31
N ASP A 2 21.51 5.58 3.17
CA ASP A 2 20.59 6.42 2.40
C ASP A 2 19.28 6.56 3.17
N TRP A 3 19.28 7.49 4.13
CA TRP A 3 18.12 7.83 4.94
C TRP A 3 16.87 8.11 4.07
N LEU A 4 17.08 8.67 2.87
CA LEU A 4 16.03 8.85 1.85
C LEU A 4 15.40 7.54 1.39
N ASN A 5 16.19 6.52 1.06
CA ASN A 5 15.66 5.21 0.65
C ASN A 5 14.91 4.52 1.79
N MET A 6 15.37 4.70 3.03
CA MET A 6 14.66 4.18 4.21
C MET A 6 13.31 4.88 4.40
N ILE A 7 13.27 6.22 4.28
CA ILE A 7 12.04 7.01 4.39
C ILE A 7 11.03 6.65 3.30
N ILE A 8 11.48 6.50 2.05
CA ILE A 8 10.62 6.11 0.92
C ILE A 8 10.00 4.72 1.16
N ASN A 9 10.79 3.76 1.62
CA ASN A 9 10.27 2.43 1.96
C ASN A 9 9.24 2.48 3.10
N VAL A 10 9.50 3.27 4.15
CA VAL A 10 8.56 3.44 5.26
C VAL A 10 7.23 4.04 4.76
N ILE A 11 7.28 5.10 3.96
CA ILE A 11 6.09 5.75 3.39
C ILE A 11 5.31 4.77 2.50
N ALA A 12 5.99 3.96 1.68
CA ALA A 12 5.35 2.96 0.82
C ALA A 12 4.60 1.88 1.64
N ILE A 13 5.21 1.40 2.74
CA ILE A 13 4.58 0.43 3.65
C ILE A 13 3.34 1.06 4.31
N PHE A 14 3.46 2.27 4.84
CA PHE A 14 2.34 2.97 5.46
C PHE A 14 1.21 3.29 4.48
N ALA A 15 1.53 3.65 3.24
CA ALA A 15 0.53 3.85 2.18
C ALA A 15 -0.22 2.55 1.85
N GLY A 16 0.50 1.43 1.69
CA GLY A 16 -0.12 0.12 1.46
C GLY A 16 -1.03 -0.33 2.60
N LEU A 17 -0.58 -0.15 3.85
CA LEU A 17 -1.34 -0.46 5.05
C LEU A 17 -2.58 0.44 5.18
N GLY A 18 -2.44 1.74 4.90
CA GLY A 18 -3.53 2.70 4.92
C GLY A 18 -4.60 2.40 3.87
N ILE A 19 -4.20 2.00 2.67
CA ILE A 19 -5.12 1.57 1.61
C ILE A 19 -5.87 0.30 2.03
N TYR A 20 -5.16 -0.71 2.55
CA TYR A 20 -5.77 -1.95 3.02
C TYR A 20 -6.77 -1.71 4.15
N LEU A 21 -6.36 -0.98 5.19
CA LEU A 21 -7.23 -0.60 6.32
C LEU A 21 -8.41 0.25 5.86
N GLY A 22 -8.18 1.22 4.99
CA GLY A 22 -9.24 2.07 4.43
C GLY A 22 -10.29 1.26 3.69
N VAL A 23 -9.87 0.34 2.81
CA VAL A 23 -10.79 -0.53 2.07
C VAL A 23 -11.55 -1.46 3.02
N MET A 24 -10.87 -2.11 3.97
CA MET A 24 -11.50 -2.99 4.95
C MET A 24 -12.47 -2.25 5.89
N HIS A 25 -12.23 -0.97 6.17
CA HIS A 25 -13.08 -0.15 7.04
C HIS A 25 -14.33 0.39 6.32
N THR A 26 -14.35 0.38 4.98
CA THR A 26 -15.55 0.74 4.20
C THR A 26 -16.57 -0.39 4.16
N LYS A 27 -17.86 -0.05 4.00
CA LYS A 27 -18.97 -1.01 3.86
C LYS A 27 -18.71 -2.04 2.75
N TRP A 28 -17.98 -1.67 1.71
CA TRP A 28 -17.65 -2.53 0.57
C TRP A 28 -16.69 -3.67 0.95
N GLY A 29 -15.60 -3.37 1.68
CA GLY A 29 -14.64 -4.38 2.13
C GLY A 29 -15.21 -5.36 3.16
N ARG A 30 -16.16 -4.90 3.98
CA ARG A 30 -16.85 -5.73 4.98
C ARG A 30 -17.92 -6.65 4.39
N GLU A 31 -18.51 -6.27 3.26
CA GLU A 31 -19.50 -7.08 2.54
C GLU A 31 -18.84 -8.08 1.57
N HIS A 32 -17.59 -7.82 1.18
CA HIS A 32 -16.76 -8.66 0.31
C HIS A 32 -15.59 -9.31 1.07
N GLU A 33 -15.80 -9.74 2.32
CA GLU A 33 -14.78 -10.46 3.11
C GLU A 33 -14.26 -11.72 2.38
N GLY A 34 -15.08 -12.36 1.53
CA GLY A 34 -14.62 -13.46 0.66
C GLY A 34 -13.55 -13.07 -0.37
N TYR A 35 -13.43 -11.78 -0.70
CA TYR A 35 -12.44 -11.21 -1.62
C TYR A 35 -11.27 -10.55 -0.87
N GLN A 36 -11.08 -10.83 0.42
CA GLN A 36 -9.97 -10.30 1.22
C GLN A 36 -8.61 -10.46 0.52
N TYR A 37 -8.38 -11.61 -0.13
CA TYR A 37 -7.18 -11.86 -0.91
C TYR A 37 -7.02 -10.87 -2.07
N ALA A 38 -8.10 -10.55 -2.81
CA ALA A 38 -8.06 -9.60 -3.92
C ALA A 38 -7.83 -8.16 -3.43
N ILE A 39 -8.43 -7.79 -2.30
CA ILE A 39 -8.23 -6.48 -1.65
C ILE A 39 -6.78 -6.34 -1.18
N MET A 40 -6.22 -7.40 -0.58
CA MET A 40 -4.83 -7.43 -0.16
C MET A 40 -3.87 -7.35 -1.36
N LEU A 41 -4.19 -8.05 -2.45
CA LEU A 41 -3.40 -8.02 -3.69
C LEU A 41 -3.41 -6.64 -4.34
N ALA A 42 -4.58 -5.99 -4.38
CA ALA A 42 -4.73 -4.61 -4.85
C ALA A 42 -3.96 -3.61 -3.97
N ALA A 43 -4.01 -3.78 -2.64
CA ALA A 43 -3.27 -2.93 -1.71
C ALA A 43 -1.75 -3.10 -1.87
N ILE A 44 -1.26 -4.33 -2.05
CA ILE A 44 0.16 -4.61 -2.29
C ILE A 44 0.60 -4.04 -3.64
N LEU A 45 -0.20 -4.23 -4.70
CA LEU A 45 0.07 -3.64 -6.01
C LEU A 45 0.15 -2.11 -5.94
N ALA A 46 -0.78 -1.48 -5.23
CA ALA A 46 -0.76 -0.04 -5.02
C ALA A 46 0.47 0.40 -4.19
N ALA A 47 0.83 -0.33 -3.15
CA ALA A 47 2.01 -0.06 -2.33
C ALA A 47 3.31 -0.18 -3.14
N CYS A 48 3.43 -1.23 -3.98
CA CYS A 48 4.56 -1.43 -4.86
C CYS A 48 4.63 -0.37 -5.96
N LEU A 49 3.50 0.05 -6.53
CA LEU A 49 3.45 1.15 -7.48
C LEU A 49 3.90 2.46 -6.83
N VAL A 50 3.37 2.80 -5.66
CA VAL A 50 3.74 4.03 -4.93
C VAL A 50 5.21 4.01 -4.52
N GLY A 51 5.70 2.91 -3.94
CA GLY A 51 7.10 2.75 -3.55
C GLY A 51 8.05 2.76 -4.75
N GLY A 52 7.66 2.12 -5.85
CA GLY A 52 8.42 2.12 -7.11
C GLY A 52 8.47 3.49 -7.76
N LEU A 53 7.34 4.22 -7.80
CA LEU A 53 7.28 5.59 -8.34
C LEU A 53 8.11 6.56 -7.50
N LEU A 54 7.98 6.50 -6.18
CA LEU A 54 8.77 7.33 -5.26
C LEU A 54 10.26 7.04 -5.40
N ARG A 55 10.65 5.77 -5.53
CA ARG A 55 12.04 5.38 -5.76
C ARG A 55 12.56 5.80 -7.14
N PHE A 56 11.71 5.85 -8.16
CA PHE A 56 12.08 6.34 -9.49
C PHE A 56 12.25 7.86 -9.53
N ILE A 57 11.48 8.60 -8.73
CA ILE A 57 11.53 10.07 -8.69
C ILE A 57 12.66 10.58 -7.78
N PHE A 58 12.94 9.88 -6.67
CA PHE A 58 13.88 10.33 -5.63
C PHE A 58 15.16 9.50 -5.53
N GLY A 59 15.29 8.40 -6.28
CA GLY A 59 16.47 7.54 -6.34
C GLY A 59 17.19 7.65 -7.66
#